data_AF-A0A353Z460-F1
#
_entry.id   AF-A0A353Z460-F1
#
_cell.length_a   1.000
_cell.length_b   1.000
_cell.length_c   1.000
_cell.angle_alpha   90.00
_cell.angle_beta   90.00
_cell.angle_gamma   90.00
#
_symmetry.space_group_name_H-M   'P 1'
#
loop_
_entity.id
_entity.type
_entity.pdbx_description
1 polymer ?
#
loop_
_entity_poly.entity_id
_entity_poly.type
_entity_poly.pdbx_seq_one_letter_code
_entity_poly.pdbx_strand_id
1 'polypeptide(L)'
;MEDTPSSDKSDFIVKLINSFHIIARQLINRYDKRDSLIINDEYDVQDLLNSLLHIEFDDVRPEEYTPSYAGSSTRMDFLLKNEKIVIEVKKTRKGLTDKEIGDQLILDSQHYKAHPDCKHLICFVYDPENRVQNPRGLENDLNNLTTEDLIVEVYIRP
;
A
#
# COMPACT_ATOMS: atom_id res chain seq x y z
N MET A 1 -18.83 13.20 -14.47
CA MET A 1 -18.70 12.77 -13.06
C MET A 1 -18.72 11.26 -13.08
N GLU A 2 -17.59 10.62 -13.37
CA GLU A 2 -17.61 9.18 -13.69
C GLU A 2 -16.24 8.49 -13.58
N ASP A 3 -15.37 8.94 -12.66
CA ASP A 3 -14.00 8.40 -12.56
C ASP A 3 -13.52 8.18 -11.11
N THR A 4 -14.46 8.11 -10.16
CA THR A 4 -14.13 7.64 -8.80
C THR A 4 -14.17 6.11 -8.83
N PRO A 5 -13.17 5.39 -8.30
CA PRO A 5 -13.24 3.94 -8.16
C PRO A 5 -14.57 3.55 -7.48
N SER A 6 -15.22 2.48 -7.94
CA SER A 6 -16.37 1.92 -7.23
C SER A 6 -15.97 1.68 -5.77
N SER A 7 -16.75 2.20 -4.81
CA SER A 7 -16.43 2.06 -3.38
C SER A 7 -16.16 0.60 -3.01
N ASP A 8 -16.85 -0.34 -3.65
CA ASP A 8 -16.72 -1.78 -3.43
C ASP A 8 -15.29 -2.31 -3.66
N LYS A 9 -14.56 -1.77 -4.67
CA LYS A 9 -13.20 -2.23 -4.99
C LYS A 9 -12.18 -1.70 -3.97
N SER A 10 -12.29 -0.43 -3.59
CA SER A 10 -11.47 0.14 -2.51
C SER A 10 -11.76 -0.58 -1.18
N ASP A 11 -13.02 -0.83 -0.87
CA ASP A 11 -13.45 -1.55 0.34
C ASP A 11 -12.85 -2.97 0.40
N PHE A 12 -12.73 -3.65 -0.75
CA PHE A 12 -12.04 -4.94 -0.84
C PHE A 12 -10.55 -4.83 -0.46
N ILE A 13 -9.83 -3.83 -0.99
CA ILE A 13 -8.42 -3.60 -0.65
C ILE A 13 -8.27 -3.31 0.84
N VAL A 14 -9.13 -2.45 1.39
CA VAL A 14 -9.14 -2.11 2.82
C VAL A 14 -9.42 -3.36 3.66
N LYS A 15 -10.33 -4.23 3.22
CA LYS A 15 -10.58 -5.53 3.88
C LYS A 15 -9.36 -6.44 3.84
N LEU A 16 -8.63 -6.50 2.72
CA LEU A 16 -7.38 -7.25 2.62
C LEU A 16 -6.33 -6.70 3.59
N ILE A 17 -6.10 -5.38 3.59
CA ILE A 17 -5.15 -4.71 4.49
C ILE A 17 -5.49 -4.98 5.96
N ASN A 18 -6.77 -4.83 6.35
CA ASN A 18 -7.21 -5.09 7.72
C ASN A 18 -7.08 -6.57 8.13
N SER A 19 -7.10 -7.49 7.15
CA SER A 19 -6.98 -8.94 7.39
C SER A 19 -5.55 -9.45 7.26
N PHE A 20 -4.63 -8.63 6.73
CA PHE A 20 -3.30 -9.04 6.29
C PHE A 20 -2.50 -9.72 7.41
N HIS A 21 -2.44 -9.12 8.60
CA HIS A 21 -1.73 -9.69 9.76
C HIS A 21 -2.20 -11.10 10.11
N ILE A 22 -3.51 -11.32 10.11
CA ILE A 22 -4.10 -12.61 10.47
C ILE A 22 -3.72 -13.65 9.42
N ILE A 23 -3.79 -13.29 8.13
CA ILE A 23 -3.39 -14.15 7.02
C ILE A 23 -1.90 -14.50 7.14
N ALA A 24 -1.02 -13.50 7.30
CA ALA A 24 0.41 -13.69 7.44
C ALA A 24 0.77 -14.63 8.62
N ARG A 25 0.10 -14.46 9.76
CA ARG A 25 0.28 -15.36 10.91
C ARG A 25 -0.18 -16.78 10.66
N GLN A 26 -1.27 -16.98 9.92
CA GLN A 26 -1.74 -18.32 9.57
C GLN A 26 -0.75 -19.04 8.64
N LEU A 27 -0.09 -18.32 7.74
CA LEU A 27 0.93 -18.90 6.87
C LEU A 27 2.11 -19.47 7.67
N ILE A 28 2.49 -18.86 8.79
CA ILE A 28 3.59 -19.35 9.65
C ILE A 28 3.16 -20.58 10.49
N ASN A 29 1.87 -20.74 10.78
CA ASN A 29 1.35 -21.86 11.57
C ASN A 29 1.12 -23.12 10.72
N ARG A 30 2.21 -23.75 10.26
CA ARG A 30 2.16 -24.91 9.37
C ARG A 30 2.26 -26.24 10.13
N TYR A 31 1.56 -27.24 9.61
CA TYR A 31 1.75 -28.64 10.03
C TYR A 31 3.21 -29.07 9.80
N ASP A 32 3.77 -29.79 10.78
CA ASP A 32 5.07 -30.47 10.67
C ASP A 32 6.26 -29.55 10.35
N LYS A 33 6.26 -28.33 10.90
CA LYS A 33 7.36 -27.33 10.77
C LYS A 33 7.80 -27.07 9.32
N ARG A 34 6.87 -27.17 8.37
CA ARG A 34 7.15 -26.89 6.95
C ARG A 34 7.53 -25.42 6.74
N ASP A 35 8.36 -25.20 5.73
CA ASP A 35 8.69 -23.86 5.28
C ASP A 35 7.45 -23.09 4.84
N SER A 36 7.49 -21.78 5.05
CA SER A 36 6.44 -20.83 4.70
C SER A 36 7.08 -19.57 4.11
N LEU A 37 6.26 -18.75 3.45
CA LEU A 37 6.56 -17.34 3.28
C LEU A 37 6.68 -16.70 4.68
N ILE A 38 7.84 -16.10 4.97
CA ILE A 38 8.11 -15.36 6.21
C ILE A 38 8.20 -13.88 5.83
N ILE A 39 7.43 -13.03 6.51
CA ILE A 39 7.38 -11.59 6.21
C ILE A 39 8.50 -10.86 6.96
N ASN A 40 9.65 -10.65 6.30
CA ASN A 40 10.82 -9.99 6.87
C ASN A 40 10.89 -8.51 6.48
N ASP A 41 10.63 -8.19 5.22
CA ASP A 41 10.71 -6.85 4.65
C ASP A 41 9.46 -6.47 3.83
N GLU A 42 9.52 -5.33 3.14
CA GLU A 42 8.43 -4.80 2.33
C GLU A 42 8.13 -5.65 1.10
N TYR A 43 9.14 -6.30 0.50
CA TYR A 43 8.96 -7.18 -0.65
C TYR A 43 8.18 -8.43 -0.27
N ASP A 44 8.45 -9.00 0.91
CA ASP A 44 7.65 -10.13 1.41
C ASP A 44 6.17 -9.74 1.63
N VAL A 45 5.91 -8.49 2.05
CA VAL A 45 4.53 -7.96 2.18
C VAL A 45 3.88 -7.85 0.80
N GLN A 46 4.62 -7.31 -0.16
CA GLN A 46 4.20 -7.16 -1.55
C GLN A 46 3.85 -8.53 -2.16
N ASP A 47 4.68 -9.56 -1.99
CA ASP A 47 4.42 -10.91 -2.53
C ASP A 47 3.10 -11.49 -2.05
N LEU A 48 2.83 -11.40 -0.74
CA LEU A 48 1.57 -11.89 -0.17
C LEU A 48 0.39 -11.03 -0.63
N LEU A 49 0.53 -9.71 -0.60
CA LEU A 49 -0.56 -8.81 -0.99
C LEU A 49 -0.93 -8.98 -2.46
N ASN A 50 0.05 -9.04 -3.35
CA ASN A 50 -0.14 -9.27 -4.78
C ASN A 50 -0.95 -10.53 -5.06
N SER A 51 -0.58 -11.63 -4.38
CA SER A 51 -1.29 -12.91 -4.47
C SER A 51 -2.77 -12.79 -4.07
N LEU A 52 -3.09 -11.94 -3.10
CA LEU A 52 -4.46 -11.72 -2.63
C LEU A 52 -5.25 -10.74 -3.51
N LEU A 53 -4.60 -9.78 -4.15
CA LEU A 53 -5.25 -8.84 -5.07
C LEU A 53 -5.87 -9.56 -6.28
N HIS A 54 -5.24 -10.62 -6.76
CA HIS A 54 -5.77 -11.46 -7.85
C HIS A 54 -7.10 -12.17 -7.55
N ILE A 55 -7.63 -12.08 -6.32
CA ILE A 55 -8.98 -12.54 -6.00
C ILE A 55 -10.04 -11.67 -6.70
N GLU A 56 -9.80 -10.37 -6.83
CA GLU A 56 -10.81 -9.38 -7.24
C GLU A 56 -10.37 -8.52 -8.44
N PHE A 57 -9.09 -8.49 -8.77
CA PHE A 57 -8.50 -7.63 -9.80
C PHE A 57 -7.85 -8.45 -10.93
N ASP A 58 -8.27 -8.18 -12.16
CA ASP A 58 -7.78 -8.87 -13.36
C ASP A 58 -6.46 -8.29 -13.90
N ASP A 59 -6.24 -6.97 -13.76
CA ASP A 59 -5.04 -6.26 -14.24
C ASP A 59 -4.29 -5.61 -13.06
N VAL A 60 -3.54 -6.45 -12.33
CA VAL A 60 -2.60 -6.03 -11.28
C VAL A 60 -1.21 -5.92 -11.90
N ARG A 61 -0.66 -4.70 -11.95
CA ARG A 61 0.66 -4.46 -12.52
C ARG A 61 1.65 -4.18 -11.40
N PRO A 62 2.49 -5.16 -11.02
CA PRO A 62 3.57 -4.87 -10.11
C PRO A 62 4.57 -3.95 -10.80
N GLU A 63 5.20 -3.08 -10.02
CA GLU A 63 6.47 -2.47 -10.39
C GLU A 63 6.44 -1.52 -11.62
N GLU A 64 5.30 -0.86 -11.88
CA GLU A 64 5.11 0.08 -13.00
C GLU A 64 5.80 1.43 -12.72
N TYR A 65 6.53 1.94 -13.71
CA TYR A 65 7.28 3.20 -13.59
C TYR A 65 6.38 4.40 -13.86
N THR A 66 6.53 5.46 -13.05
CA THR A 66 5.86 6.73 -13.31
C THR A 66 6.51 7.50 -14.47
N PRO A 67 5.74 8.32 -15.22
CA PRO A 67 6.31 9.36 -16.05
C PRO A 67 7.27 10.23 -15.22
N SER A 68 8.38 10.67 -15.81
CA SER A 68 9.37 11.46 -15.08
C SER A 68 8.72 12.71 -14.48
N TYR A 69 8.81 12.84 -13.16
CA TYR A 69 8.38 14.00 -12.41
C TYR A 69 9.61 14.68 -11.81
N ALA A 70 9.81 15.96 -12.10
CA ALA A 70 10.98 16.73 -11.67
C ALA A 70 12.34 16.06 -11.98
N GLY A 71 12.41 15.25 -13.05
CA GLY A 71 13.64 14.57 -13.49
C GLY A 71 13.90 13.22 -12.82
N SER A 72 13.03 12.72 -11.94
CA SER A 72 13.07 11.36 -11.39
C SER A 72 11.84 10.55 -11.84
N SER A 73 12.04 9.25 -12.06
CA SER A 73 10.96 8.27 -12.21
C SER A 73 10.95 7.41 -10.97
N THR A 74 9.78 7.24 -10.35
CA THR A 74 9.59 6.37 -9.19
C THR A 74 8.84 5.14 -9.63
N ARG A 75 9.16 4.00 -9.02
CA ARG A 75 8.50 2.73 -9.29
C ARG A 75 7.35 2.59 -8.30
N MET A 76 6.13 2.39 -8.81
CA MET A 76 4.97 2.05 -7.99
C MET A 76 5.03 0.59 -7.60
N ASP A 77 4.60 0.24 -6.39
CA ASP A 77 4.52 -1.16 -5.98
C ASP A 77 3.45 -1.91 -6.77
N PHE A 78 2.20 -1.39 -6.78
CA PHE A 78 1.11 -1.95 -7.58
C PHE A 78 0.27 -0.87 -8.25
N LEU A 79 0.00 -1.04 -9.54
CA LEU A 79 -1.06 -0.30 -10.25
C LEU A 79 -2.20 -1.26 -10.60
N LEU A 80 -3.39 -0.98 -10.07
CA LEU A 80 -4.65 -1.59 -10.49
C LEU A 80 -5.21 -0.74 -11.63
N LYS A 81 -4.86 -1.12 -12.87
CA LYS A 81 -4.96 -0.21 -14.02
C LYS A 81 -6.39 0.22 -14.32
N ASN A 82 -7.33 -0.71 -14.26
CA ASN A 82 -8.72 -0.47 -14.62
C ASN A 82 -9.42 0.40 -13.57
N GLU A 83 -9.00 0.27 -12.32
CA GLU A 83 -9.56 0.98 -11.17
C GLU A 83 -8.88 2.33 -10.91
N LYS A 84 -7.75 2.60 -11.59
CA LYS A 84 -6.89 3.77 -11.37
C LYS A 84 -6.45 3.91 -9.91
N ILE A 85 -6.21 2.77 -9.26
CA ILE A 85 -5.75 2.67 -7.88
C ILE A 85 -4.27 2.29 -7.88
N VAL A 86 -3.45 3.07 -7.16
CA VAL A 86 -2.08 2.69 -6.81
C VAL A 86 -2.07 2.23 -5.37
N ILE A 87 -1.40 1.10 -5.11
CA ILE A 87 -1.13 0.63 -3.75
C ILE A 87 0.36 0.78 -3.50
N GLU A 88 0.73 1.53 -2.48
CA GLU A 88 2.10 1.71 -2.00
C GLU A 88 2.28 0.95 -0.69
N VAL A 89 3.31 0.11 -0.58
CA VAL A 89 3.54 -0.78 0.56
C VAL A 89 4.81 -0.37 1.28
N LYS A 90 4.72 -0.25 2.62
CA LYS A 90 5.88 -0.14 3.49
C LYS A 90 5.79 -1.20 4.57
N LYS A 91 6.95 -1.68 5.04
CA LYS A 91 7.03 -2.47 6.28
C LYS A 91 7.90 -1.76 7.30
N THR A 92 7.42 -1.65 8.54
CA THR A 92 8.23 -1.05 9.59
C THR A 92 9.43 -1.92 9.93
N ARG A 93 10.53 -1.24 10.24
CA ARG A 93 11.79 -1.84 10.65
C ARG A 93 12.54 -0.92 11.59
N LYS A 94 13.59 -1.42 12.23
CA LYS A 94 14.47 -0.59 13.04
C LYS A 94 15.09 0.50 12.16
N GLY A 95 14.94 1.76 12.56
CA GLY A 95 15.44 2.91 11.80
C GLY A 95 14.53 3.36 10.65
N LEU A 96 13.26 2.92 10.62
CA LEU A 96 12.20 3.54 9.83
C LEU A 96 11.17 4.13 10.79
N THR A 97 11.39 5.37 11.16
CA THR A 97 10.61 6.17 12.12
C THR A 97 9.32 6.70 11.51
N ASP A 98 8.37 7.13 12.35
CA ASP A 98 7.12 7.79 11.94
C ASP A 98 7.37 8.93 10.94
N LYS A 99 8.43 9.72 11.19
CA LYS A 99 8.86 10.79 10.28
C LYS A 99 9.31 10.25 8.92
N GLU A 100 10.17 9.24 8.91
CA GLU A 100 10.70 8.69 7.65
C GLU A 100 9.59 8.03 6.81
N ILE A 101 8.61 7.40 7.47
CA ILE A 101 7.40 6.87 6.80
C ILE A 101 6.60 8.03 6.19
N GLY A 102 6.31 9.07 6.96
CA GLY A 102 5.58 10.24 6.48
C GLY A 102 6.28 10.94 5.32
N ASP A 103 7.59 11.20 5.44
CA ASP A 103 8.39 11.86 4.40
C ASP A 103 8.38 11.04 3.10
N GLN A 104 8.47 9.71 3.17
CA GLN A 104 8.39 8.84 1.99
C GLN A 104 6.99 8.88 1.35
N LEU A 105 5.93 8.70 2.13
CA LEU A 105 4.56 8.69 1.59
C LEU A 105 4.13 10.05 1.01
N ILE A 106 4.64 11.16 1.56
CA ILE A 106 4.47 12.49 0.97
C ILE A 106 5.12 12.56 -0.41
N LEU A 107 6.36 12.08 -0.55
CA LEU A 107 7.04 12.05 -1.85
C LEU A 107 6.33 11.14 -2.85
N ASP A 108 5.89 9.96 -2.41
CA ASP A 108 5.15 9.01 -3.25
C ASP A 108 3.85 9.64 -3.77
N SER A 109 3.06 10.30 -2.90
CA SER A 109 1.84 11.01 -3.33
C SER A 109 2.10 12.14 -4.34
N GLN A 110 3.20 12.88 -4.19
CA GLN A 110 3.58 13.92 -5.14
C GLN A 110 3.97 13.34 -6.51
N HIS A 111 4.72 12.24 -6.52
CA HIS A 111 5.11 11.55 -7.74
C HIS A 111 3.90 10.96 -8.47
N TYR A 112 2.98 10.35 -7.72
CA TYR A 112 1.83 9.63 -8.30
C TYR A 112 0.71 10.57 -8.75
N LYS A 113 0.63 11.79 -8.20
CA LYS A 113 -0.31 12.82 -8.69
C LYS A 113 -0.16 13.14 -10.18
N ALA A 114 1.04 12.99 -10.75
CA ALA A 114 1.30 13.20 -12.17
C ALA A 114 0.96 11.98 -13.05
N HIS A 115 0.63 10.83 -12.46
CA HIS A 115 0.35 9.61 -13.20
C HIS A 115 -1.10 9.62 -13.71
N PRO A 116 -1.35 9.49 -15.03
CA PRO A 116 -2.70 9.63 -15.59
C PRO A 116 -3.70 8.59 -15.05
N ASP A 117 -3.19 7.40 -14.71
CA ASP A 117 -3.99 6.30 -14.17
C ASP A 117 -3.88 6.15 -12.65
N CYS A 118 -3.45 7.20 -11.93
CA CYS A 118 -3.53 7.23 -10.48
C CYS A 118 -4.55 8.29 -10.04
N LYS A 119 -5.72 7.82 -9.60
CA LYS A 119 -6.79 8.67 -9.02
C LYS A 119 -7.02 8.38 -7.54
N HIS A 120 -6.56 7.23 -7.08
CA HIS A 120 -6.62 6.84 -5.69
C HIS A 120 -5.31 6.17 -5.29
N LEU A 121 -4.62 6.73 -4.31
CA LEU A 121 -3.44 6.17 -3.69
C LEU A 121 -3.81 5.56 -2.34
N ILE A 122 -3.60 4.26 -2.21
CA ILE A 122 -3.77 3.52 -0.94
C ILE A 122 -2.38 3.15 -0.42
N CYS A 123 -1.97 3.73 0.70
CA CYS A 123 -0.70 3.40 1.34
C CYS A 123 -0.92 2.38 2.45
N PHE A 124 -0.33 1.20 2.33
CA PHE A 124 -0.33 0.16 3.35
C PHE A 124 1.02 0.09 4.09
N VAL A 125 1.02 0.49 5.36
CA VAL A 125 2.16 0.33 6.25
C VAL A 125 1.93 -0.87 7.16
N TYR A 126 2.66 -1.96 6.93
CA TYR A 126 2.65 -3.16 7.78
C TYR A 126 3.60 -2.96 8.98
N ASP A 127 3.03 -2.84 10.16
CA ASP A 127 3.69 -2.57 11.44
C ASP A 127 3.46 -3.67 12.50
N PRO A 128 3.92 -4.91 12.25
CA PRO A 128 3.63 -6.07 13.10
C PRO A 128 4.18 -5.96 14.52
N GLU A 129 5.12 -5.04 14.75
CA GLU A 129 5.78 -4.83 16.02
C GLU A 129 5.32 -3.55 16.73
N ASN A 130 4.32 -2.85 16.19
CA ASN A 130 3.78 -1.58 16.71
C ASN A 130 4.89 -0.53 16.95
N ARG A 131 5.74 -0.33 15.94
CA ARG A 131 6.84 0.63 15.97
C ARG A 131 6.35 2.07 15.84
N VAL A 132 5.29 2.30 15.06
CA VAL A 132 4.67 3.61 14.88
C VAL A 132 3.97 4.00 16.17
N GLN A 133 4.31 5.17 16.74
CA GLN A 133 3.84 5.55 18.08
C GLN A 133 2.38 5.99 18.08
N ASN A 134 1.97 6.78 17.08
CA ASN A 134 0.60 7.27 16.92
C ASN A 134 0.11 7.00 15.50
N PRO A 135 -0.22 5.73 15.16
CA PRO A 135 -0.59 5.37 13.80
C PRO A 135 -1.81 6.13 13.31
N ARG A 136 -2.83 6.34 14.16
CA ARG A 136 -4.04 7.09 13.77
C ARG A 136 -3.77 8.56 13.50
N GLY A 137 -2.87 9.18 14.26
CA GLY A 137 -2.44 10.55 13.98
C GLY A 137 -1.76 10.65 12.63
N LEU A 138 -0.79 9.76 12.36
CA LEU A 138 -0.05 9.75 11.10
C LEU A 138 -0.95 9.46 9.89
N GLU A 139 -1.88 8.50 10.01
CA GLU A 139 -2.91 8.24 8.99
C GLU A 139 -3.71 9.50 8.68
N ASN A 140 -4.25 10.17 9.70
CA ASN A 140 -5.07 11.37 9.51
C ASN A 140 -4.27 12.52 8.87
N ASP A 141 -3.04 12.73 9.32
CA ASP A 141 -2.17 13.79 8.80
C ASP A 141 -1.86 13.57 7.31
N LEU A 142 -1.60 12.33 6.90
CA LEU A 142 -1.29 11.98 5.52
C LEU A 142 -2.54 11.91 4.62
N ASN A 143 -3.71 11.55 5.16
CA ASN A 143 -4.97 11.57 4.40
C ASN A 143 -5.34 13.00 3.94
N ASN A 144 -4.87 14.03 4.66
CA ASN A 144 -5.02 15.44 4.25
C ASN A 144 -4.25 15.81 2.97
N LEU A 145 -3.40 14.91 2.44
CA LEU A 145 -2.77 15.08 1.13
C LEU A 145 -3.76 14.87 -0.04
N THR A 146 -4.97 14.38 0.25
CA THR A 146 -6.05 14.27 -0.74
C THR A 146 -6.32 15.61 -1.42
N THR A 147 -6.45 15.56 -2.74
CA THR A 147 -6.82 16.71 -3.59
C THR A 147 -7.95 16.32 -4.54
N GLU A 148 -8.45 17.28 -5.32
CA GLU A 148 -9.48 17.00 -6.34
C GLU A 148 -9.04 15.95 -7.38
N ASP A 149 -7.74 15.84 -7.64
CA ASP A 149 -7.18 14.94 -8.66
C ASP A 149 -6.74 13.57 -8.13
N LEU A 150 -6.51 13.46 -6.82
CA LEU A 150 -5.93 12.29 -6.18
C LEU A 150 -6.48 12.13 -4.76
N ILE A 151 -7.16 11.01 -4.52
CA ILE A 151 -7.56 10.56 -3.18
C ILE A 151 -6.37 9.85 -2.53
N VAL A 152 -6.08 10.14 -1.27
CA VAL A 152 -5.00 9.49 -0.50
C VAL A 152 -5.59 8.86 0.76
N GLU A 153 -5.43 7.55 0.89
CA GLU A 153 -5.79 6.79 2.08
C GLU A 153 -4.58 6.04 2.64
N VAL A 154 -4.24 6.28 3.90
CA VAL A 154 -3.14 5.62 4.59
C VAL A 154 -3.69 4.66 5.64
N TYR A 155 -3.16 3.44 5.65
CA TYR A 155 -3.51 2.38 6.56
C TYR A 155 -2.26 1.81 7.21
N ILE A 156 -2.13 2.03 8.53
CA ILE A 156 -1.08 1.45 9.36
C ILE A 156 -1.71 0.31 10.17
N ARG A 157 -1.32 -0.93 9.89
CA ARG A 157 -1.87 -2.14 10.54
C ARG A 157 -0.76 -3.03 11.08
N PRO A 158 -1.03 -3.83 12.13
CA PRO A 158 -0.13 -4.91 12.52
C PRO A 158 0.16 -5.85 11.37
#